data_AF-A0A7Y4WHU0-F1
#
_entry.id   AF-A0A7Y4WHU0-F1
#
_cell.length_a   1.000
_cell.length_b   1.000
_cell.length_c   1.000
_cell.angle_alpha   90.00
_cell.angle_beta   90.00
_cell.angle_gamma   90.00
#
_symmetry.space_group_name_H-M   'P 1'
#
loop_
_entity.id
_entity.type
_entity.pdbx_description
1 polymer ?
#
loop_
_entity_poly.entity_id
_entity_poly.type
_entity_poly.pdbx_seq_one_letter_code
_entity_poly.pdbx_strand_id
1 'polypeptide(L)'
;MRTCTRDEAIGDLRKTFESLQDDQHSICQVAAQRNLFCRGFAQWTLTELRQRYPQITRSRPRLTRQQLEDLANRWQLARQWATGEPTACDVQSKELRSQQCLGWDEWSDEDLEAFHATLCSEPIEIVPN
;
A
#
# COMPACT_ATOMS: atom_id res chain seq x y z
N MET A 1 9.55 -23.04 -8.29
CA MET A 1 8.32 -22.30 -8.55
C MET A 1 7.22 -22.99 -7.77
N ARG A 2 6.63 -22.30 -6.79
CA ARG A 2 5.58 -22.83 -5.91
C ARG A 2 4.22 -22.40 -6.48
N THR A 3 3.24 -23.28 -6.54
CA THR A 3 1.86 -22.90 -6.90
C THR A 3 1.09 -22.53 -5.64
N CYS A 4 0.30 -21.46 -5.70
CA CYS A 4 -0.56 -21.03 -4.59
C CYS A 4 -1.79 -20.30 -5.11
N THR A 5 -2.71 -20.02 -4.21
CA THR A 5 -3.90 -19.19 -4.48
C THR A 5 -3.53 -17.71 -4.39
N ARG A 6 -4.41 -16.84 -4.92
CA ARG A 6 -4.24 -15.38 -4.80
C ARG A 6 -4.18 -14.91 -3.35
N ASP A 7 -5.04 -15.46 -2.49
CA ASP A 7 -5.10 -15.11 -1.06
C ASP A 7 -3.82 -15.53 -0.33
N GLU A 8 -3.23 -16.67 -0.69
CA GLU A 8 -1.94 -17.12 -0.15
C GLU A 8 -0.80 -16.19 -0.59
N ALA A 9 -0.76 -15.81 -1.87
CA ALA A 9 0.23 -14.87 -2.40
C ALA A 9 0.16 -13.51 -1.68
N ILE A 10 -1.05 -12.97 -1.52
CA ILE A 10 -1.30 -11.75 -0.73
C ILE A 10 -0.89 -11.97 0.73
N GLY A 11 -1.18 -13.13 1.30
CA GLY A 11 -0.78 -13.51 2.66
C GLY A 11 0.72 -13.40 2.90
N ASP A 12 1.53 -13.87 1.95
CA ASP A 12 2.98 -13.85 2.07
C ASP A 12 3.57 -12.44 1.82
N LEU A 13 3.01 -11.70 0.85
CA LEU A 13 3.34 -10.29 0.64
C LEU A 13 3.01 -9.44 1.88
N ARG A 14 1.85 -9.69 2.50
CA ARG A 14 1.42 -9.01 3.73
C ARG A 14 2.40 -9.22 4.87
N LYS A 15 2.84 -10.45 5.13
CA LYS A 15 3.86 -10.75 6.15
C LYS A 15 5.16 -9.97 5.89
N THR A 16 5.57 -9.90 4.62
CA THR A 16 6.73 -9.11 4.23
C THR A 16 6.50 -7.63 4.55
N PHE A 17 5.34 -7.07 4.23
CA PHE A 17 5.02 -5.67 4.53
C PHE A 17 4.95 -5.36 6.02
N GLU A 18 4.38 -6.25 6.83
CA GLU A 18 4.38 -6.15 8.29
C GLU A 18 5.80 -6.07 8.87
N SER A 19 6.77 -6.79 8.28
CA SER A 19 8.17 -6.72 8.71
C SER A 19 8.90 -5.43 8.33
N LEU A 20 8.35 -4.67 7.38
CA LEU A 20 8.99 -3.48 6.79
C LEU A 20 8.44 -2.16 7.34
N GLN A 21 7.17 -2.15 7.76
CA GLN A 21 6.50 -1.00 8.35
C GLN A 21 6.61 -1.01 9.88
N ASP A 22 6.30 0.12 10.51
CA ASP A 22 6.27 0.26 11.96
C ASP A 22 5.21 1.30 12.37
N ASP A 23 5.10 1.57 13.68
CA ASP A 23 4.13 2.51 14.25
C ASP A 23 4.32 3.97 13.79
N GLN A 24 5.42 4.28 13.11
CA GLN A 24 5.75 5.61 12.59
C GLN A 24 5.78 5.65 11.05
N HIS A 25 5.95 4.52 10.38
CA HIS A 25 6.14 4.41 8.94
C HIS A 25 5.20 3.38 8.36
N SER A 26 4.14 3.82 7.68
CA SER A 26 3.26 2.95 6.89
C SER A 26 4.00 2.31 5.72
N ILE A 27 3.49 1.18 5.23
CA ILE A 27 4.06 0.53 4.04
C ILE A 27 4.11 1.46 2.81
N CYS A 28 3.17 2.41 2.68
CA CYS A 28 3.18 3.39 1.59
C CYS A 28 4.39 4.35 1.67
N GLN A 29 4.81 4.73 2.88
CA GLN A 29 6.01 5.54 3.06
C GLN A 29 7.27 4.71 2.79
N VAL A 30 7.33 3.50 3.33
CA VAL A 30 8.49 2.60 3.18
C VAL A 30 8.70 2.24 1.71
N ALA A 31 7.64 1.90 0.99
CA ALA A 31 7.68 1.60 -0.45
C ALA A 31 8.19 2.79 -1.28
N ALA A 32 7.79 4.02 -0.91
CA ALA A 32 8.27 5.24 -1.57
C ALA A 32 9.77 5.49 -1.34
N GLN A 33 10.24 5.32 -0.11
CA GLN A 33 11.64 5.54 0.26
C GLN A 33 12.58 4.50 -0.33
N ARG A 34 12.13 3.24 -0.39
CA ARG A 34 12.95 2.09 -0.83
C ARG A 34 12.72 1.70 -2.29
N ASN A 35 11.84 2.41 -3.00
CA ASN A 35 11.46 2.11 -4.38
C ASN A 35 10.98 0.66 -4.58
N LEU A 36 10.13 0.20 -3.68
CA LEU A 36 9.60 -1.17 -3.66
C LEU A 36 8.15 -1.20 -4.14
N PHE A 37 7.71 -2.35 -4.68
CA PHE A 37 6.31 -2.61 -5.00
C PHE A 37 5.70 -1.50 -5.88
N CYS A 38 4.54 -0.97 -5.49
CA CYS A 38 3.86 0.14 -6.15
C CYS A 38 4.55 1.50 -5.99
N ARG A 39 5.71 1.58 -5.32
CA ARG A 39 6.44 2.82 -4.98
C ARG A 39 5.68 3.76 -4.04
N GLY A 40 4.62 3.29 -3.40
CA GLY A 40 3.93 4.03 -2.34
C GLY A 40 3.54 5.45 -2.75
N PHE A 41 3.81 6.46 -1.91
CA PHE A 41 3.51 7.86 -2.27
C PHE A 41 4.29 8.39 -3.47
N ALA A 42 5.48 7.85 -3.75
CA ALA A 42 6.33 8.29 -4.85
C ALA A 42 5.74 7.97 -6.24
N GLN A 43 4.73 7.09 -6.30
CA GLN A 43 4.04 6.75 -7.54
C GLN A 43 3.20 7.91 -8.10
N TRP A 44 2.80 8.86 -7.25
CA TRP A 44 1.91 9.95 -7.60
C TRP A 44 2.62 11.29 -7.65
N THR A 45 2.16 12.17 -8.51
CA THR A 45 2.47 13.60 -8.50
C THR A 45 1.86 14.28 -7.27
N LEU A 46 2.31 15.51 -6.96
CA LEU A 46 1.70 16.30 -5.88
C LEU A 46 0.21 16.56 -6.12
N THR A 47 -0.19 16.78 -7.38
CA THR A 47 -1.60 17.01 -7.74
C THR A 47 -2.45 15.78 -7.44
N GLU A 48 -1.99 14.59 -7.84
CA GLU A 48 -2.67 13.33 -7.57
C GLU A 48 -2.73 13.03 -6.07
N LEU A 49 -1.62 13.20 -5.33
CA LEU A 49 -1.61 13.08 -3.87
C LEU A 49 -2.68 13.99 -3.23
N ARG A 50 -2.84 15.22 -3.72
CA ARG A 50 -3.85 16.14 -3.18
C ARG A 50 -5.28 15.69 -3.43
N GLN A 51 -5.53 15.09 -4.60
CA GLN A 51 -6.83 14.53 -4.97
C GLN A 51 -7.15 13.26 -4.18
N ARG A 52 -6.14 12.47 -3.83
CA ARG A 52 -6.29 11.22 -3.07
C ARG A 52 -6.45 11.43 -1.56
N TYR A 53 -6.04 12.59 -1.04
CA TYR A 53 -6.17 12.93 0.38
C TYR A 53 -6.96 14.24 0.61
N PRO A 54 -8.21 14.36 0.11
CA PRO A 54 -8.98 15.60 0.22
C PRO A 54 -9.29 15.98 1.67
N GLN A 55 -9.41 15.00 2.57
CA GLN A 55 -9.59 15.21 4.00
C GLN A 55 -8.41 15.93 4.66
N ILE A 56 -7.20 15.79 4.10
CA ILE A 56 -5.99 16.47 4.57
C ILE A 56 -5.88 17.86 3.94
N THR A 57 -6.15 17.94 2.63
CA THR A 57 -5.78 19.09 1.78
C THR A 57 -6.85 20.18 1.76
N ARG A 58 -8.13 19.87 2.03
CA ARG A 58 -9.25 20.83 1.97
C ARG A 58 -9.03 22.10 2.81
N SER A 59 -8.47 21.96 4.01
CA SER A 59 -8.16 23.10 4.90
C SER A 59 -6.71 23.58 4.80
N ARG A 60 -5.88 22.96 3.95
CA ARG A 60 -4.42 23.19 3.90
C ARG A 60 -3.92 23.29 2.45
N PRO A 61 -4.31 24.35 1.72
CA PRO A 61 -4.01 24.43 0.29
C PRO A 61 -2.51 24.63 -0.03
N ARG A 62 -1.68 25.02 0.94
CA ARG A 62 -0.25 25.34 0.71
C ARG A 62 0.72 24.25 1.17
N LEU A 63 0.25 23.02 1.41
CA LEU A 63 1.14 21.90 1.77
C LEU A 63 2.16 21.64 0.66
N THR A 64 3.42 21.54 1.05
CA THR A 64 4.47 20.99 0.19
C THR A 64 4.25 19.48 0.00
N ARG A 65 4.95 18.87 -0.96
CA ARG A 65 4.91 17.42 -1.16
C ARG A 65 5.27 16.65 0.10
N GLN A 66 6.40 17.00 0.72
CA GLN A 66 6.88 16.33 1.92
C GLN A 66 5.86 16.43 3.08
N GLN A 67 5.30 17.61 3.32
CA GLN A 67 4.29 17.79 4.37
C GLN A 67 3.02 16.98 4.10
N LEU A 68 2.61 16.85 2.83
CA LEU A 68 1.46 16.04 2.47
C LEU A 68 1.73 14.55 2.64
N GLU A 69 2.91 14.06 2.25
CA GLU A 69 3.30 12.66 2.45
C GLU A 69 3.40 12.31 3.95
N ASP A 70 3.95 13.19 4.77
CA ASP A 70 4.01 13.00 6.24
C ASP A 70 2.60 12.91 6.86
N LEU A 71 1.68 13.77 6.43
CA LEU A 71 0.29 13.73 6.89
C LEU A 71 -0.46 12.51 6.36
N ALA A 72 -0.22 12.13 5.09
CA ALA A 72 -0.80 10.93 4.49
C ALA A 72 -0.32 9.67 5.20
N ASN A 73 0.96 9.58 5.55
CA ASN A 73 1.53 8.49 6.34
C ASN A 73 0.82 8.33 7.69
N ARG A 74 0.70 9.44 8.44
CA ARG A 74 -0.01 9.42 9.74
C ARG A 74 -1.48 9.05 9.58
N TRP A 75 -2.11 9.50 8.51
CA TRP A 75 -3.50 9.13 8.21
C TRP A 75 -3.61 7.63 7.93
N GLN A 76 -2.70 7.03 7.14
CA GLN A 76 -2.68 5.60 6.86
C GLN A 76 -2.54 4.77 8.14
N LEU A 77 -1.57 5.12 8.99
CA LEU A 77 -1.36 4.45 10.29
C LEU A 77 -2.58 4.57 11.20
N ALA A 78 -3.19 5.75 11.27
CA ALA A 78 -4.41 5.96 12.06
C ALA A 78 -5.59 5.13 11.54
N ARG A 79 -5.70 4.94 10.22
CA ARG A 79 -6.74 4.07 9.63
C ARG A 79 -6.48 2.60 9.95
N GLN A 80 -5.26 2.11 9.72
CA GLN A 80 -4.84 0.75 10.09
C GLN A 80 -5.19 0.44 11.55
N TRP A 81 -4.84 1.35 12.47
CA TRP A 81 -5.18 1.21 13.88
C TRP A 81 -6.69 1.19 14.13
N ALA A 82 -7.45 2.10 13.51
CA ALA A 82 -8.89 2.20 13.71
C ALA A 82 -9.67 1.00 13.16
N THR A 83 -9.17 0.35 12.11
CA THR A 83 -9.81 -0.83 11.51
C THR A 83 -9.22 -2.16 12.01
N GLY A 84 -8.12 -2.12 12.76
CA GLY A 84 -7.41 -3.33 13.19
C GLY A 84 -6.75 -4.09 12.03
N GLU A 85 -6.46 -3.40 10.93
CA GLU A 85 -5.89 -4.02 9.73
C GLU A 85 -4.37 -3.92 9.72
N PRO A 86 -3.67 -4.96 9.25
CA PRO A 86 -2.22 -5.04 9.37
C PRO A 86 -1.49 -4.06 8.44
N THR A 87 -1.99 -3.84 7.22
CA THR A 87 -1.36 -2.93 6.26
C THR A 87 -2.36 -1.92 5.71
N ALA A 88 -1.86 -0.80 5.19
CA ALA A 88 -2.68 0.14 4.43
C ALA A 88 -3.39 -0.57 3.25
N CYS A 89 -2.71 -1.49 2.55
CA CYS A 89 -3.31 -2.25 1.46
C CYS A 89 -4.57 -3.02 1.89
N ASP A 90 -4.56 -3.62 3.09
CA ASP A 90 -5.73 -4.32 3.65
C ASP A 90 -6.88 -3.37 3.97
N VAL A 91 -6.56 -2.20 4.54
CA VAL A 91 -7.55 -1.14 4.76
C VAL A 91 -8.21 -0.74 3.44
N GLN A 92 -7.39 -0.45 2.43
CA GLN A 92 -7.88 0.05 1.15
C GLN A 92 -8.71 -0.98 0.37
N SER A 93 -8.34 -2.25 0.41
CA SER A 93 -9.14 -3.33 -0.20
C SER A 93 -10.53 -3.48 0.42
N LYS A 94 -10.65 -3.28 1.74
CA LYS A 94 -11.94 -3.40 2.45
C LYS A 94 -12.79 -2.14 2.34
N GLU A 95 -12.15 -0.97 2.22
CA GLU A 95 -12.85 0.30 2.09
C GLU A 95 -13.28 0.55 0.64
N LEU A 96 -14.50 0.12 0.30
CA LEU A 96 -15.17 0.29 -1.01
C LEU A 96 -15.19 1.73 -1.57
N ARG A 97 -14.78 2.73 -0.79
CA ARG A 97 -14.70 4.16 -1.16
C ARG A 97 -13.34 4.79 -0.86
N SER A 98 -12.30 3.99 -0.69
CA SER A 98 -10.93 4.48 -0.58
C SER A 98 -10.60 5.30 -1.82
N GLN A 99 -10.18 6.55 -1.61
CA GLN A 99 -9.74 7.43 -2.70
C GLN A 99 -8.23 7.31 -2.92
N GLN A 100 -7.52 6.56 -2.07
CA GLN A 100 -6.06 6.46 -2.09
C GLN A 100 -5.60 5.48 -3.18
N CYS A 101 -6.02 4.23 -3.10
CA CYS A 101 -5.86 3.18 -4.12
C CYS A 101 -6.85 2.05 -3.80
N LEU A 102 -6.88 1.01 -4.64
CA LEU A 102 -7.69 -0.19 -4.43
C LEU A 102 -6.98 -1.27 -3.59
N GLY A 103 -5.88 -0.93 -2.90
CA GLY A 103 -5.19 -1.86 -2.02
C GLY A 103 -4.61 -3.06 -2.76
N TRP A 104 -4.98 -4.27 -2.34
CA TRP A 104 -4.64 -5.53 -3.02
C TRP A 104 -5.46 -5.76 -4.29
N ASP A 105 -6.63 -5.12 -4.42
CA ASP A 105 -7.54 -5.28 -5.55
C ASP A 105 -7.12 -4.43 -6.77
N GLU A 106 -6.06 -3.62 -6.64
CA GLU A 106 -5.47 -2.86 -7.74
C GLU A 106 -4.68 -3.75 -8.72
N TRP A 107 -4.19 -4.91 -8.26
CA TRP A 107 -3.16 -5.70 -8.95
C TRP A 107 -3.73 -6.97 -9.58
N SER A 108 -3.27 -7.33 -10.79
CA SER A 108 -3.60 -8.63 -11.37
C SER A 108 -2.87 -9.77 -10.66
N ASP A 109 -3.17 -11.03 -11.01
CA ASP A 109 -2.41 -12.17 -10.48
C ASP A 109 -0.96 -12.12 -10.96
N GLU A 110 -0.73 -11.76 -12.23
CA GLU A 110 0.61 -11.62 -12.80
C GLU A 110 1.45 -10.54 -12.09
N ASP A 111 0.81 -9.42 -11.71
CA ASP A 111 1.46 -8.39 -10.90
C ASP A 111 1.88 -8.95 -9.53
N LEU A 112 0.98 -9.67 -8.85
CA LEU A 112 1.27 -10.26 -7.54
C LEU A 112 2.39 -11.31 -7.60
N GLU A 113 2.44 -12.13 -8.65
CA GLU A 113 3.54 -13.08 -8.89
C GLU A 113 4.88 -12.34 -9.02
N ALA A 114 4.92 -11.27 -9.82
CA ALA A 114 6.12 -10.45 -10.00
C ALA A 114 6.55 -9.77 -8.70
N PHE A 115 5.60 -9.27 -7.91
CA PHE A 115 5.88 -8.72 -6.59
C PHE A 115 6.39 -9.76 -5.62
N HIS A 116 5.85 -10.98 -5.62
CA HIS A 116 6.31 -12.06 -4.75
C HIS A 116 7.74 -12.49 -5.10
N ALA A 117 8.06 -12.61 -6.40
CA ALA A 117 9.42 -12.91 -6.84
C ALA A 117 10.45 -11.86 -6.39
N THR A 118 10.05 -10.57 -6.37
CA THR A 118 10.95 -9.47 -6.01
C THR A 118 11.05 -9.24 -4.49
N LEU A 119 9.95 -9.36 -3.76
CA LEU A 119 9.87 -9.02 -2.34
C LEU A 119 10.12 -10.23 -1.43
N CYS A 120 9.57 -11.39 -1.79
CA CYS A 120 9.71 -12.63 -1.02
C CYS A 120 10.90 -13.49 -1.51
N SER A 121 11.56 -13.10 -2.61
CA SER A 121 12.65 -13.85 -3.25
C SER A 121 12.26 -15.28 -3.65
N GLU A 122 10.97 -15.54 -3.87
CA GLU A 122 10.43 -16.85 -4.24
C GLU A 122 9.47 -16.67 -5.42
N PRO A 123 9.76 -17.24 -6.61
CA PRO A 123 8.82 -17.23 -7.71
C PRO A 123 7.64 -18.17 -7.45
N ILE A 124 6.43 -17.65 -7.66
CA ILE A 124 5.16 -18.38 -7.52
C ILE A 124 4.37 -18.37 -8.83
N GLU A 125 3.38 -19.24 -8.92
CA GLU A 125 2.33 -19.25 -9.93
C GLU A 125 0.98 -19.26 -9.21
N ILE A 126 0.14 -18.26 -9.47
CA ILE A 126 -1.19 -18.13 -8.90
C ILE A 126 -2.15 -18.95 -9.74
N VAL A 127 -2.83 -19.90 -9.10
CA VAL A 127 -3.83 -20.75 -9.72
C VAL A 127 -5.21 -20.46 -9.13
N PRO A 128 -6.30 -20.57 -9.93
CA PRO A 128 -7.65 -20.47 -9.41
C PRO A 128 -7.92 -21.51 -8.32
N ASN A 129 -8.73 -21.13 -7.32
CA ASN A 129 -9.27 -22.05 -6.32
C ASN A 129 -10.14 -23.15 -6.93
#